data_AF-A0A4S4DNB7-F1
#
_entry.id   AF-A0A4S4DNB7-F1
#
_cell.length_a   1.000
_cell.length_b   1.000
_cell.length_c   1.000
_cell.angle_alpha   90.00
_cell.angle_beta   90.00
_cell.angle_gamma   90.00
#
_symmetry.space_group_name_H-M   'P 1'
#
loop_
_entity.id
_entity.type
_entity.pdbx_description
1 polymer ?
#
loop_
_entity_poly.entity_id
_entity_poly.type
_entity_poly.pdbx_seq_one_letter_code
_entity_poly.pdbx_strand_id
1 'polypeptide(L)'
;MTKKPPLPGNFEKSVADGDRKTVARKRSEKNVGVLIVATIVVAKLTSAFGIPRSGKRRLPPVVKTRWPVVGGLVRFLGGPVVMWREEYPKQGSVFTLKLLNKNVTFFIGPEVSAHFFKASESDLSQQEVYQ
;
A
#
# COMPACT_ATOMS: atom_id res chain seq x y z
N MET A 1 -69.35 40.63 22.73
CA MET A 1 -67.95 40.84 22.32
C MET A 1 -67.35 39.51 21.90
N THR A 2 -67.36 39.23 20.60
CA THR A 2 -66.87 37.98 20.00
C THR A 2 -65.34 37.99 19.94
N LYS A 3 -64.71 36.91 20.43
CA LYS A 3 -63.25 36.77 20.40
C LYS A 3 -62.77 36.73 18.94
N LYS A 4 -61.84 37.62 18.60
CA LYS A 4 -61.17 37.71 17.30
C LYS A 4 -60.37 36.42 17.05
N PRO A 5 -60.46 35.80 15.85
CA PRO A 5 -59.72 34.57 15.56
C PRO A 5 -58.20 34.82 15.47
N PRO A 6 -57.35 33.84 15.85
CA PRO A 6 -55.90 33.97 15.79
C PRO A 6 -55.40 34.05 14.33
N LEU A 7 -54.47 34.98 14.08
CA LEU A 7 -53.92 35.28 12.74
C LEU A 7 -53.08 34.11 12.18
N PRO A 8 -53.13 33.85 10.87
CA PRO A 8 -52.38 32.78 10.19
C PRO A 8 -50.89 33.14 10.01
N GLY A 9 -50.15 33.41 11.10
CA GLY A 9 -48.76 33.89 11.01
C GLY A 9 -47.67 32.81 11.05
N ASN A 10 -48.00 31.62 11.57
CA ASN A 10 -46.98 30.60 11.90
C ASN A 10 -46.83 29.49 10.85
N PHE A 11 -47.82 29.31 9.97
CA PHE A 11 -47.79 28.23 8.97
C PHE A 11 -46.94 28.60 7.75
N GLU A 12 -47.08 29.80 7.20
CA GLU A 12 -46.31 30.26 6.04
C GLU A 12 -44.80 30.36 6.32
N LYS A 13 -44.41 30.79 7.54
CA LYS A 13 -43.00 30.85 7.92
C LYS A 13 -42.35 29.47 8.03
N SER A 14 -43.10 28.45 8.45
CA SER A 14 -42.61 27.06 8.54
C SER A 14 -42.38 26.44 7.16
N VAL A 15 -43.28 26.71 6.22
CA VAL A 15 -43.15 26.25 4.82
C VAL A 15 -41.97 26.92 4.12
N ALA A 16 -41.81 28.24 4.29
CA ALA A 16 -40.70 28.99 3.67
C ALA A 16 -39.31 28.60 4.24
N ASP A 17 -39.22 28.22 5.52
CA ASP A 17 -37.98 27.72 6.13
C ASP A 17 -37.62 26.31 5.65
N GLY A 18 -38.62 25.44 5.46
CA GLY A 18 -38.46 24.11 4.88
C GLY A 18 -37.86 24.17 3.47
N ASP A 19 -38.39 25.02 2.60
CA ASP A 19 -37.88 25.19 1.22
C ASP A 19 -36.47 25.79 1.18
N ARG A 20 -36.13 26.70 2.10
CA ARG A 20 -34.74 27.20 2.20
C ARG A 20 -33.76 26.11 2.63
N LYS A 21 -34.15 25.25 3.58
CA LYS A 21 -33.31 24.15 4.06
C LYS A 21 -33.10 23.07 2.99
N THR A 22 -34.12 22.74 2.19
CA THR A 22 -33.98 21.78 1.09
C THR A 22 -33.09 22.31 -0.03
N VAL A 23 -33.22 23.59 -0.39
CA VAL A 23 -32.37 24.24 -1.39
C VAL A 23 -30.91 24.36 -0.91
N ALA A 24 -30.69 24.69 0.37
CA ALA A 24 -29.36 24.77 0.96
C ALA A 24 -28.67 23.40 1.03
N ARG A 25 -29.39 22.35 1.46
CA ARG A 25 -28.87 20.97 1.51
C ARG A 25 -28.51 20.45 0.12
N LYS A 26 -29.38 20.68 -0.87
CA LYS A 26 -29.15 20.28 -2.26
C LYS A 26 -27.99 21.04 -2.92
N ARG A 27 -27.70 22.28 -2.48
CA ARG A 27 -26.51 23.04 -2.89
C ARG A 27 -25.24 22.49 -2.25
N SER A 28 -25.30 22.07 -0.98
CA SER A 28 -24.17 21.45 -0.27
C SER A 28 -23.75 20.11 -0.91
N GLU A 29 -24.70 19.24 -1.25
CA GLU A 29 -24.42 17.94 -1.88
C GLU A 29 -23.72 18.08 -3.25
N LYS A 30 -24.11 19.07 -4.05
CA LYS A 30 -23.43 19.38 -5.33
C LYS A 30 -22.00 19.87 -5.11
N ASN A 31 -21.76 20.71 -4.11
CA ASN A 31 -20.44 21.22 -3.79
C ASN A 31 -19.50 20.12 -3.27
N VAL A 32 -20.01 19.18 -2.46
CA VAL A 32 -19.26 18.01 -2.01
C VAL A 32 -18.87 17.12 -3.20
N GLY A 33 -19.79 16.89 -4.14
CA GLY A 33 -19.49 16.17 -5.37
C GLY A 33 -18.38 16.82 -6.21
N VAL A 34 -18.42 18.14 -6.38
CA VAL A 34 -17.38 18.91 -7.08
C VAL A 34 -16.02 18.81 -6.38
N LEU A 35 -15.99 18.88 -5.03
CA LEU A 35 -14.76 18.75 -4.25
C LEU A 35 -14.12 17.35 -4.37
N ILE A 36 -14.92 16.29 -4.37
CA ILE A 36 -14.42 14.92 -4.56
C ILE A 36 -13.81 14.75 -5.94
N VAL A 37 -14.51 15.20 -6.99
CA VAL A 37 -14.01 15.12 -8.37
C VAL A 37 -12.72 15.94 -8.54
N ALA A 38 -12.68 17.16 -8.02
CA ALA A 38 -11.48 18.00 -8.06
C ALA A 38 -10.30 17.32 -7.36
N THR A 39 -10.52 16.69 -6.20
CA THR A 39 -9.48 15.96 -5.46
C THR A 39 -8.94 14.77 -6.25
N ILE A 40 -9.81 14.00 -6.92
CA ILE A 40 -9.39 12.87 -7.78
C ILE A 40 -8.58 13.38 -8.97
N VAL A 41 -8.99 14.48 -9.60
CA VAL A 41 -8.28 15.08 -10.75
C VAL A 41 -6.90 15.56 -10.32
N VAL A 42 -6.80 16.28 -9.21
CA VAL A 42 -5.52 16.73 -8.65
C VAL A 42 -4.63 15.55 -8.28
N ALA A 43 -5.16 14.52 -7.62
CA ALA A 43 -4.42 13.31 -7.29
C ALA A 43 -3.90 12.55 -8.53
N LYS A 44 -4.69 12.52 -9.62
CA LYS A 44 -4.26 11.92 -10.89
C LYS A 44 -3.20 12.75 -11.60
N LEU A 45 -3.30 14.09 -11.58
CA LEU A 45 -2.29 14.96 -12.16
C LEU A 45 -0.97 14.90 -11.39
N THR A 46 -1.00 14.93 -10.05
CA THR A 46 0.21 14.81 -9.22
C THR A 46 0.84 13.42 -9.31
N SER A 47 0.05 12.36 -9.55
CA SER A 47 0.56 11.02 -9.84
C SER A 47 1.23 10.92 -11.22
N ALA A 48 0.69 11.60 -12.23
CA ALA A 48 1.26 11.63 -13.58
C ALA A 48 2.55 12.47 -13.68
N PHE A 49 2.66 13.51 -12.85
CA PHE A 49 3.87 14.36 -12.71
C PHE A 49 4.75 13.97 -11.52
N GLY A 50 4.44 12.87 -10.85
CA GLY A 50 5.11 12.42 -9.63
C GLY A 50 6.55 11.98 -9.90
N ILE A 51 7.47 12.63 -9.19
CA ILE A 51 8.88 12.30 -8.88
C ILE A 51 9.36 10.99 -9.53
N PRO A 52 10.42 11.01 -10.37
CA PRO A 52 10.99 9.78 -10.90
C PRO A 52 11.26 8.84 -9.73
N ARG A 53 10.56 7.69 -9.71
CA ARG A 53 10.82 6.63 -8.72
C ARG A 53 12.33 6.40 -8.72
N SER A 54 12.99 6.82 -7.64
CA SER A 54 14.44 6.91 -7.61
C SER A 54 15.03 5.52 -7.80
N GLY A 55 15.56 5.28 -9.00
CA GLY A 55 16.26 4.08 -9.41
C GLY A 55 15.43 2.80 -9.36
N LYS A 56 15.50 1.99 -10.42
CA LYS A 56 15.40 0.55 -10.23
C LYS A 56 16.52 0.17 -9.25
N ARG A 57 16.22 0.09 -7.95
CA ARG A 57 17.16 -0.49 -6.97
C ARG A 57 17.54 -1.84 -7.56
N ARG A 58 18.84 -2.08 -7.71
CA ARG A 58 19.38 -3.37 -8.20
C ARG A 58 19.20 -4.40 -7.10
N LEU A 59 17.95 -4.77 -6.88
CA LEU A 59 17.57 -5.77 -5.91
C LEU A 59 17.81 -7.14 -6.54
N PRO A 60 18.26 -8.12 -5.75
CA PRO A 60 18.31 -9.50 -6.19
C PRO A 60 16.92 -9.97 -6.65
N PRO A 61 16.85 -10.89 -7.63
CA PRO A 61 15.60 -11.47 -8.08
C PRO A 61 14.89 -12.18 -6.92
N VAL A 62 13.58 -11.94 -6.79
CA VAL A 62 12.75 -12.53 -5.73
C VAL A 62 12.00 -13.74 -6.27
N VAL A 63 12.11 -14.87 -5.57
CA VAL A 63 11.40 -16.11 -5.91
C VAL A 63 9.89 -15.85 -5.86
N LYS A 64 9.20 -16.12 -6.97
CA LYS A 64 7.76 -15.95 -7.09
C LYS A 64 7.05 -17.15 -6.47
N THR A 65 6.22 -16.90 -5.47
CA THR A 65 5.43 -17.94 -4.80
C THR A 65 3.94 -17.70 -5.02
N ARG A 66 3.16 -18.79 -5.03
CA ARG A 66 1.69 -18.72 -5.18
C ARG A 66 1.03 -17.93 -4.05
N TRP A 67 1.59 -18.04 -2.85
CA TRP A 67 1.16 -17.26 -1.69
C TRP A 67 2.24 -16.25 -1.30
N PRO A 68 1.91 -14.94 -1.20
CA PRO A 68 2.93 -13.89 -1.06
C PRO A 68 3.60 -13.84 0.33
N VAL A 69 2.92 -14.32 1.38
CA VAL A 69 3.43 -14.25 2.77
C VAL A 69 4.02 -15.58 3.23
N VAL A 70 3.27 -16.68 3.14
CA VAL A 70 3.69 -18.00 3.62
C VAL A 70 4.30 -18.90 2.54
N GLY A 71 4.15 -18.56 1.26
CA GLY A 71 4.54 -19.46 0.17
C GLY A 71 6.03 -19.75 0.14
N GLY A 72 6.88 -18.78 0.51
CA GLY A 72 8.32 -18.99 0.60
C GLY A 72 8.69 -19.91 1.76
N LEU A 73 8.06 -19.74 2.92
CA LEU A 73 8.26 -20.62 4.08
C LEU A 73 7.86 -22.06 3.77
N VAL A 74 6.66 -22.29 3.23
CA VAL A 74 6.17 -23.64 2.89
C VAL A 74 7.13 -24.33 1.90
N ARG A 75 7.58 -23.61 0.87
CA ARG A 75 8.52 -24.15 -0.12
C ARG A 75 9.89 -24.45 0.50
N PHE A 76 10.36 -23.61 1.43
CA PHE A 76 11.60 -23.85 2.17
C PHE A 76 11.52 -25.09 3.07
N LEU A 77 10.41 -25.23 3.81
CA LEU A 77 10.15 -26.39 4.68
C LEU A 77 10.02 -27.70 3.90
N GLY A 78 9.54 -27.65 2.66
CA GLY A 78 9.47 -28.82 1.76
C GLY A 78 10.84 -29.37 1.32
N GLY A 79 11.93 -28.66 1.61
CA GLY A 79 13.29 -29.10 1.31
C GLY A 79 14.14 -27.96 0.75
N PRO A 80 15.03 -27.34 1.53
CA PRO A 80 15.80 -26.18 1.09
C PRO A 80 16.72 -26.49 -0.09
N VAL A 81 17.33 -27.69 -0.08
CA VAL A 81 18.21 -28.14 -1.17
C VAL A 81 17.44 -28.36 -2.47
N VAL A 82 16.21 -28.90 -2.39
CA VAL A 82 15.36 -29.12 -3.58
C VAL A 82 14.96 -27.76 -4.16
N MET A 83 14.53 -26.84 -3.30
CA MET A 83 14.19 -25.48 -3.71
C MET A 83 15.36 -24.77 -4.39
N TRP A 84 16.58 -24.89 -3.88
CA TRP A 84 17.77 -24.32 -4.52
C TRP A 84 18.07 -24.93 -5.88
N ARG A 85 17.98 -26.25 -6.04
CA ARG A 85 18.18 -26.91 -7.35
C ARG A 85 17.18 -26.43 -8.40
N GLU A 86 15.97 -26.08 -7.98
CA GLU A 86 14.94 -25.54 -8.87
C GLU A 86 15.12 -24.05 -9.19
N GLU A 87 15.56 -23.23 -8.21
CA GLU A 87 15.64 -21.77 -8.36
C GLU A 87 17.00 -21.29 -8.89
N TYR A 88 18.11 -21.94 -8.51
CA TYR A 88 19.45 -21.60 -9.00
C TYR A 88 19.55 -21.52 -10.53
N PRO A 89 19.06 -22.50 -11.33
CA PRO A 89 19.10 -22.38 -12.79
C PRO A 89 18.17 -21.30 -13.35
N LYS A 90 17.17 -20.84 -12.59
CA LYS A 90 16.19 -19.82 -13.01
C LYS A 90 16.63 -18.40 -12.66
N GLN A 91 17.21 -18.23 -11.48
CA GLN A 91 17.52 -16.93 -10.88
C GLN A 91 19.02 -16.62 -10.89
N GLY A 92 19.86 -17.64 -11.05
CA GLY A 92 21.32 -17.54 -10.98
C GLY A 92 21.86 -17.62 -9.55
N SER A 93 23.09 -17.12 -9.38
CA SER A 93 23.88 -17.24 -8.14
C SER A 93 23.37 -16.41 -6.96
N VAL A 94 22.47 -15.44 -7.19
CA VAL A 94 21.92 -14.59 -6.13
C VAL A 94 20.42 -14.46 -6.29
N PHE A 95 19.66 -14.86 -5.27
CA PHE A 95 18.21 -14.69 -5.25
C PHE A 95 17.65 -14.58 -3.83
N THR A 96 16.48 -13.97 -3.70
CA THR A 96 15.82 -13.72 -2.42
C THR A 96 14.55 -14.54 -2.28
N LEU A 97 14.38 -15.13 -1.10
CA LEU A 97 13.15 -15.78 -0.67
C LEU A 97 12.52 -14.98 0.46
N LYS A 98 11.21 -14.75 0.37
CA LYS A 98 10.43 -14.14 1.45
C LYS A 98 9.99 -15.21 2.44
N LEU A 99 10.51 -15.15 3.66
CA LEU A 99 10.12 -16.01 4.77
C LEU A 99 9.35 -15.16 5.76
N LEU A 100 8.02 -15.10 5.59
CA LEU A 100 7.13 -14.29 6.41
C LEU A 100 7.55 -12.81 6.40
N ASN A 101 8.13 -12.32 7.49
CA ASN A 101 8.60 -10.96 7.68
C ASN A 101 10.10 -10.77 7.37
N LYS A 102 10.86 -11.85 7.16
CA LYS A 102 12.28 -11.80 6.83
C LYS A 102 12.50 -12.08 5.34
N ASN A 103 13.40 -11.33 4.73
CA ASN A 103 13.88 -11.58 3.37
C ASN A 103 15.24 -12.27 3.48
N VAL A 104 15.33 -13.52 3.00
CA VAL A 104 16.59 -14.28 3.02
C VAL A 104 17.15 -14.28 1.61
N THR A 105 18.36 -13.75 1.45
CA THR A 105 19.06 -13.72 0.15
C THR A 105 20.14 -14.78 0.14
N PHE A 106 20.07 -15.68 -0.83
CA PHE A 106 21.04 -16.76 -1.02
C PHE A 106 22.15 -16.31 -1.96
N PHE A 107 23.38 -16.66 -1.60
CA PHE A 107 24.61 -16.41 -2.36
C PHE A 107 25.25 -17.78 -2.66
N ILE A 108 25.15 -18.23 -3.91
CA ILE A 108 25.58 -19.57 -4.33
C ILE A 108 26.81 -19.43 -5.22
N GLY A 109 27.94 -19.96 -4.75
CA GLY A 109 29.23 -19.92 -5.44
C GLY A 109 30.26 -18.99 -4.79
N PRO A 110 31.56 -19.23 -5.00
CA PRO A 110 32.65 -18.46 -4.37
C PRO A 110 32.72 -17.00 -4.82
N GLU A 111 32.26 -16.67 -6.03
CA GLU A 111 32.34 -15.33 -6.62
C GLU A 111 31.45 -14.33 -5.86
N VAL A 112 30.29 -14.81 -5.40
CA VAL A 112 29.28 -13.97 -4.72
C VAL A 112 29.37 -14.08 -3.20
N SER A 113 29.78 -15.25 -2.67
CA SER A 113 29.90 -15.46 -1.22
C SER A 113 31.09 -14.71 -0.60
N ALA A 114 32.13 -14.40 -1.39
CA ALA A 114 33.26 -13.61 -0.91
C ALA A 114 32.84 -12.23 -0.36
N HIS A 115 31.77 -11.64 -0.89
CA HIS A 115 31.23 -10.38 -0.37
C HIS A 115 30.59 -10.55 1.01
N PHE A 116 29.94 -11.68 1.27
CA PHE A 116 29.34 -11.99 2.56
C PHE A 116 30.43 -12.18 3.63
N PHE A 117 31.47 -12.96 3.33
CA PHE A 117 32.54 -13.26 4.30
C PHE A 117 33.51 -12.10 4.58
N LYS A 118 33.56 -11.10 3.70
CA LYS A 118 34.45 -9.93 3.85
C LYS A 118 33.72 -8.67 4.32
N ALA A 119 32.40 -8.72 4.49
CA ALA A 119 31.63 -7.58 4.95
C ALA A 119 31.98 -7.24 6.41
N SER A 120 31.89 -5.96 6.75
CA SER A 120 32.00 -5.50 8.14
C SER A 120 30.74 -5.85 8.94
N GLU A 121 30.86 -5.89 10.26
CA GLU A 121 29.72 -6.07 11.18
C GLU A 121 28.63 -4.99 11.02
N SER A 122 28.99 -3.80 10.50
CA SER A 122 28.03 -2.73 10.18
C SER A 122 27.09 -3.09 9.03
N ASP A 123 27.56 -3.92 8.11
CA ASP A 123 26.86 -4.25 6.86
C ASP A 123 26.18 -5.62 6.96
N LEU A 124 26.82 -6.56 7.65
CA LEU A 124 26.29 -7.88 7.99
C LEU A 124 26.58 -8.20 9.45
N SER A 125 25.56 -8.07 10.31
CA SER A 125 25.69 -8.39 11.73
C SER A 125 25.69 -9.90 11.95
N GLN A 126 26.75 -10.42 12.54
CA GLN A 126 26.76 -11.81 13.01
C GLN A 126 26.07 -11.94 14.37
N GLN A 127 26.10 -10.89 15.19
CA GLN A 127 25.47 -10.87 16.51
C GLN A 127 23.96 -11.11 16.44
N GLU A 128 23.24 -10.61 15.42
CA GLU A 128 21.81 -10.89 15.24
C GLU A 128 21.52 -12.40 15.08
N VAL A 129 22.50 -13.18 14.61
CA VAL A 129 22.32 -14.62 14.31
C VAL A 129 22.73 -15.52 15.49
N TYR A 130 23.74 -15.13 16.26
CA TYR A 130 24.35 -15.97 17.32
C TYR A 130 23.89 -15.64 18.75
N GLN A 131 23.11 -14.57 18.95
CA GLN A 131 22.44 -14.28 20.24
C GLN A 131 21.23 -15.19 20.46
#